data_AF-A0AAW8B8V7-F1
#
_entry.id   AF-A0AAW8B8V7-F1
#
_cell.length_a   1.000
_cell.length_b   1.000
_cell.length_c   1.000
_cell.angle_alpha   90.00
_cell.angle_beta   90.00
_cell.angle_gamma   90.00
#
_symmetry.space_group_name_H-M   'P 1'
#
loop_
_entity.id
_entity.type
_entity.pdbx_description
1 polymer ?
#
loop_
_entity_poly.entity_id
_entity_poly.type
_entity_poly.pdbx_seq_one_letter_code
_entity_poly.pdbx_strand_id
1 'polypeptide(L)'
;MNKYYLMSKMKSSGIAYLCWFFLGCHYAYLGRWGTQILFWITAGGLGIWAFLDLFLIPGKVNRYNRRIADQIEELELLEERKK
;
A
#
# COMPACT_ATOMS: atom_id res chain seq x y z
N MET A 1 16.41 0.18 13.04
CA MET A 1 14.93 0.22 12.98
C MET A 1 14.43 -1.15 13.42
N ASN A 2 13.38 -1.24 14.23
CA ASN A 2 12.96 -2.53 14.79
C ASN A 2 12.17 -3.35 13.75
N LYS A 3 12.45 -4.65 13.58
CA LYS A 3 11.68 -5.58 12.73
C LYS A 3 10.17 -5.52 13.03
N TYR A 4 9.78 -5.42 14.30
CA TYR A 4 8.37 -5.30 14.70
C TYR A 4 7.70 -4.03 14.16
N TYR A 5 8.45 -2.93 14.05
CA TYR A 5 7.97 -1.69 13.45
C TYR A 5 7.65 -1.88 11.96
N LEU A 6 8.53 -2.56 11.21
CA LEU A 6 8.31 -2.87 9.81
C LEU A 6 7.10 -3.80 9.60
N MET A 7 6.98 -4.85 10.41
CA MET A 7 5.81 -5.74 10.34
C MET A 7 4.50 -4.98 10.54
N SER A 8 4.46 -4.02 11.48
CA SER A 8 3.26 -3.18 11.71
C SER A 8 2.87 -2.28 10.52
N LYS A 9 3.80 -2.02 9.59
CA LYS A 9 3.56 -1.19 8.42
C LYS A 9 2.94 -1.96 7.26
N MET A 10 2.88 -3.29 7.32
CA MET A 10 2.23 -4.09 6.27
C MET A 10 0.76 -3.68 6.10
N LYS A 11 0.32 -3.64 4.84
CA LYS A 11 -1.01 -3.18 4.45
C LYS A 11 -1.84 -4.35 3.96
N SER A 12 -3.16 -4.30 4.21
CA SER A 12 -4.09 -5.32 3.73
C SER A 12 -4.80 -4.85 2.47
N SER A 13 -4.87 -5.73 1.47
CA SER A 13 -5.63 -5.48 0.25
C SER A 13 -7.12 -5.34 0.54
N GLY A 14 -7.65 -6.07 1.52
CA GLY A 14 -9.06 -5.97 1.91
C GLY A 14 -9.42 -4.58 2.45
N ILE A 15 -8.54 -4.00 3.28
CA ILE A 15 -8.74 -2.64 3.80
C ILE A 15 -8.64 -1.62 2.67
N ALA A 16 -7.72 -1.82 1.71
CA ALA A 16 -7.63 -0.96 0.54
C ALA A 16 -8.91 -0.99 -0.32
N TYR A 17 -9.55 -2.16 -0.48
CA TYR A 17 -10.85 -2.28 -1.14
C TYR A 17 -11.99 -1.62 -0.36
N LEU A 18 -12.03 -1.75 0.97
CA LEU A 18 -13.02 -1.07 1.79
C LEU A 18 -12.89 0.46 1.67
N CYS A 19 -11.67 0.99 1.73
CA CYS A 19 -11.40 2.41 1.51
C CYS A 19 -11.80 2.87 0.10
N TRP A 20 -11.58 2.04 -0.91
CA TRP A 20 -12.00 2.31 -2.30
C TRP A 20 -13.53 2.38 -2.42
N PHE A 21 -14.25 1.41 -1.88
CA PHE A 21 -15.71 1.29 -2.02
C PHE A 21 -16.48 2.38 -1.27
N PHE A 22 -16.08 2.71 -0.03
CA PHE A 22 -16.84 3.65 0.81
C PHE A 22 -16.52 5.13 0.53
N LEU A 23 -15.25 5.45 0.26
CA LEU A 23 -14.75 6.84 0.27
C LEU A 23 -13.91 7.17 -0.96
N GLY A 24 -13.66 6.19 -1.85
CA GLY A 24 -12.67 6.33 -2.92
C GLY A 24 -11.24 6.53 -2.40
N CYS A 25 -11.00 6.45 -1.09
CA CYS A 25 -9.83 7.02 -0.45
C CYS A 25 -8.61 6.08 -0.38
N HIS A 26 -8.63 4.99 -1.14
CA HIS A 26 -7.61 3.95 -1.14
C HIS A 26 -6.18 4.45 -1.42
N TYR A 27 -5.99 5.53 -2.18
CA TYR A 27 -4.65 6.12 -2.39
C TYR A 27 -4.05 6.72 -1.12
N ALA A 28 -4.86 7.37 -0.26
CA ALA A 28 -4.38 7.85 1.03
C ALA A 28 -4.00 6.71 1.97
N TYR A 29 -4.70 5.58 1.93
CA TYR A 29 -4.34 4.38 2.73
C TYR A 29 -2.96 3.82 2.36
N LEU A 30 -2.64 3.87 1.06
CA LEU A 30 -1.33 3.52 0.49
C LEU A 30 -0.26 4.63 0.69
N GLY A 31 -0.60 5.74 1.38
CA GLY A 31 0.29 6.87 1.62
C GLY A 31 0.55 7.75 0.38
N ARG A 32 -0.24 7.59 -0.69
CA ARG A 32 -0.06 8.31 -1.96
C ARG A 32 -1.05 9.46 -2.12
N TRP A 33 -0.87 10.51 -1.31
CA TRP A 33 -1.74 11.70 -1.30
C TRP A 33 -1.80 12.46 -2.64
N GLY A 34 -0.70 12.56 -3.38
CA GLY A 34 -0.70 13.22 -4.69
C GLY A 34 -1.67 12.58 -5.69
N THR A 35 -1.65 11.25 -5.79
CA THR A 35 -2.63 10.50 -6.62
C THR A 35 -4.05 10.55 -6.05
N GLN A 36 -4.22 10.66 -4.73
CA GLN A 36 -5.56 10.84 -4.14
C GLN A 36 -6.20 12.15 -4.60
N ILE A 37 -5.45 13.25 -4.51
CA ILE A 37 -5.94 14.57 -4.91
C ILE A 37 -6.25 14.57 -6.40
N LEU A 38 -5.38 13.97 -7.23
CA LEU A 38 -5.64 13.80 -8.66
C LEU A 38 -6.89 12.95 -8.93
N PHE A 39 -7.09 11.88 -8.16
CA PHE A 39 -8.29 11.03 -8.25
C PHE A 39 -9.55 11.83 -7.93
N TRP A 40 -9.54 12.70 -6.92
CA TRP A 40 -10.69 13.59 -6.64
C TRP A 40 -10.90 14.65 -7.71
N ILE A 41 -9.84 15.30 -8.20
CA ILE A 41 -9.94 16.31 -9.29
C ILE A 41 -10.52 15.70 -10.57
N THR A 42 -10.18 14.45 -10.86
CA THR A 42 -10.70 13.71 -12.02
C THR A 42 -12.02 12.98 -11.73
N ALA A 43 -12.60 13.13 -10.53
CA ALA A 43 -13.78 12.39 -10.06
C ALA A 43 -13.65 10.85 -10.27
N GLY A 44 -12.47 10.30 -9.99
CA GLY A 44 -12.15 8.90 -10.22
C GLY A 44 -12.04 8.52 -11.70
N GLY A 45 -11.78 9.51 -12.57
CA GLY A 45 -11.60 9.37 -14.02
C GLY A 45 -12.85 8.88 -14.76
N LEU A 46 -14.04 9.46 -14.49
CA LEU A 46 -15.35 9.03 -15.00
C LEU A 46 -15.73 7.57 -14.64
N GLY A 47 -15.12 7.01 -13.58
CA GLY A 47 -15.34 5.63 -13.16
C GLY A 47 -14.48 4.59 -13.88
N ILE A 48 -13.84 4.92 -15.01
CA ILE A 48 -12.90 4.03 -15.70
C ILE A 48 -11.64 3.85 -14.85
N TRP A 49 -11.11 4.94 -14.29
CA TRP A 49 -9.93 4.84 -13.44
C TRP A 49 -10.24 4.10 -12.13
N ALA A 50 -11.41 4.33 -11.53
CA ALA A 50 -11.89 3.53 -10.40
C ALA A 50 -12.01 2.03 -10.74
N PHE A 51 -12.49 1.69 -11.95
CA PHE A 51 -12.60 0.30 -12.42
C PHE A 51 -11.22 -0.34 -12.65
N LEU A 52 -10.25 0.38 -13.21
CA LEU A 52 -8.88 -0.12 -13.33
C LEU A 52 -8.24 -0.35 -11.96
N ASP A 53 -8.59 0.46 -10.97
CA ASP A 53 -8.09 0.30 -9.60
C ASP A 53 -8.54 -1.00 -8.93
N LEU A 54 -9.69 -1.57 -9.29
CA LEU A 54 -10.13 -2.88 -8.81
C LEU A 54 -9.08 -3.99 -9.07
N PHE A 55 -8.42 -3.93 -10.23
CA PHE A 55 -7.36 -4.88 -10.59
C PHE A 55 -5.97 -4.44 -10.11
N LEU A 56 -5.75 -3.13 -9.95
CA LEU A 56 -4.45 -2.58 -9.58
C LEU A 56 -4.17 -2.57 -8.07
N ILE A 57 -5.20 -2.43 -7.22
CA ILE A 57 -5.10 -2.42 -5.74
C ILE A 57 -4.27 -3.60 -5.20
N PRO A 58 -4.55 -4.88 -5.53
CA PRO A 58 -3.82 -6.00 -4.96
C PRO A 58 -2.35 -5.97 -5.41
N GLY A 59 -2.08 -5.58 -6.65
CA GLY A 59 -0.71 -5.39 -7.14
C GLY A 59 0.05 -4.27 -6.41
N LYS A 60 -0.63 -3.14 -6.13
CA LYS A 60 -0.04 -2.02 -5.37
C LYS A 60 0.27 -2.42 -3.93
N VAL A 61 -0.66 -3.10 -3.25
CA VAL A 61 -0.47 -3.57 -1.87
C VAL A 61 0.62 -4.62 -1.80
N ASN A 62 0.63 -5.59 -2.71
CA ASN A 62 1.67 -6.63 -2.74
C ASN A 62 3.07 -6.04 -3.00
N ARG A 63 3.20 -5.07 -3.91
CA ARG A 63 4.48 -4.37 -4.10
C ARG A 63 4.93 -3.59 -2.87
N TYR A 64 4.00 -2.96 -2.15
CA TYR A 64 4.32 -2.24 -0.91
C TYR A 64 4.78 -3.21 0.18
N ASN A 65 4.04 -4.31 0.39
CA ASN A 65 4.38 -5.32 1.39
C ASN A 65 5.69 -6.05 1.06
N ARG A 66 5.98 -6.33 -0.22
CA ARG A 66 7.25 -6.95 -0.63
C ARG A 66 8.45 -6.13 -0.20
N ARG A 67 8.44 -4.81 -0.42
CA ARG A 67 9.54 -3.93 0.03
C ARG A 67 9.75 -3.98 1.54
N ILE A 68 8.68 -4.10 2.32
CA ILE A 68 8.76 -4.24 3.77
C ILE A 68 9.33 -5.61 4.15
N ALA A 69 8.94 -6.67 3.45
CA ALA A 69 9.48 -8.01 3.64
C ALA A 69 10.99 -8.05 3.36
N ASP A 70 11.43 -7.44 2.25
CA ASP A 70 12.85 -7.34 1.89
C ASP A 70 13.65 -6.60 2.98
N GLN A 71 13.10 -5.51 3.53
CA GLN A 71 13.72 -4.77 4.63
C GLN A 71 13.78 -5.56 5.94
N ILE A 72 12.79 -6.42 6.20
CA ILE A 72 12.79 -7.30 7.38
C ILE A 72 13.89 -8.36 7.23
N GLU A 73 13.99 -8.99 6.06
CA GLU A 73 15.02 -9.99 5.76
C GLU A 73 16.43 -9.41 5.88
N GLU A 74 16.67 -8.22 5.33
CA GLU A 74 17.95 -7.53 5.47
C GLU A 74 18.32 -7.27 6.96
N LEU A 75 17.34 -6.85 7.78
CA LEU A 75 17.57 -6.64 9.21
C LEU A 75 17.86 -7.95 9.95
N GLU A 76 17.18 -9.05 9.64
CA GLU A 76 17.46 -10.36 10.22
C GLU A 76 18.89 -10.83 9.92
N LEU A 77 19.34 -10.70 8.67
CA LEU A 77 20.71 -11.04 8.28
C LEU A 77 21.76 -10.18 8.98
N LEU A 78 21.47 -8.89 9.22
CA LEU A 78 22.34 -8.00 9.97
C LEU A 78 22.40 -8.34 11.46
N GLU A 79 21.29 -8.81 12.04
CA GLU A 79 21.24 -9.31 13.42
C GLU A 79 22.04 -10.61 13.57
N GLU A 80 21.90 -11.55 12.62
CA GLU A 80 22.68 -12.79 12.60
C GLU A 80 24.18 -12.53 12.44
N ARG A 81 24.59 -11.61 11.56
CA ARG A 81 26.01 -11.26 11.37
C ARG A 81 26.67 -10.60 12.58
N LYS A 82 25.89 -9.98 13.46
CA LYS A 82 26.40 -9.29 14.66
C LYS A 82 26.50 -10.21 15.89
N LYS A 83 25.95 -11.42 15.80
CA LYS A 83 25.98 -12.44 16.83
C LYS A 83 27.23 -13.30 16.71
#